data_AF-D8T405-F1
#
_entry.id   AF-D8T405-F1
#
_cell.length_a   1.000
_cell.length_b   1.000
_cell.length_c   1.000
_cell.angle_alpha   90.00
_cell.angle_beta   90.00
_cell.angle_gamma   90.00
#
_symmetry.space_group_name_H-M   'P 1'
#
loop_
_entity.id
_entity.type
_entity.pdbx_description
1 polymer ?
#
loop_
_entity_poly.entity_id
_entity_poly.type
_entity_poly.pdbx_seq_one_letter_code
_entity_poly.pdbx_strand_id
1 'polypeptide(L)'
;SFQVLLIFFALTVTLSNSADPDPLQDYCLPTQAQQHQCKSSPSPSDFVSRVLGNAPNSQPPQTWNASLLSSANFPALNTMGLSIVRARLGVGGTVPLHYHPRASELIYIAEGEVEAGFVDSNNVLFAQTLQPGDVMILPKGMLHYQYNSGSSRATVLASLDSQSPGIVLPGPGVFGS
;
A
#
# COMPACT_ATOMS: atom_id res chain seq x y z
N SER A 1 -23.82 -23.46 37.02
CA SER A 1 -22.73 -24.13 36.28
C SER A 1 -22.98 -24.23 34.76
N PHE A 2 -23.52 -23.18 34.12
CA PHE A 2 -23.64 -23.08 32.64
C PHE A 2 -23.65 -21.61 32.23
N GLN A 3 -24.26 -20.74 33.06
CA GLN A 3 -24.25 -19.28 32.91
C GLN A 3 -22.84 -18.65 33.01
N VAL A 4 -21.94 -19.20 33.84
CA VAL A 4 -20.54 -18.70 33.95
C VAL A 4 -19.74 -19.01 32.68
N LEU A 5 -20.06 -20.11 31.97
CA LEU A 5 -19.39 -20.51 30.73
C LEU A 5 -19.79 -19.60 29.55
N LEU A 6 -21.05 -19.14 29.53
CA LEU A 6 -21.57 -18.20 28.52
C LEU A 6 -20.98 -16.79 28.66
N ILE A 7 -20.69 -16.33 29.89
CA ILE A 7 -20.05 -15.03 30.12
C ILE A 7 -18.60 -15.04 29.62
N PHE A 8 -17.87 -16.16 29.73
CA PHE A 8 -16.52 -16.29 29.18
C PHE A 8 -16.49 -16.38 27.65
N PHE A 9 -17.48 -17.03 27.02
CA PHE A 9 -17.58 -17.10 25.56
C PHE A 9 -18.02 -15.76 24.94
N ALA A 10 -18.78 -14.95 25.69
CA ALA A 10 -19.21 -13.62 25.25
C ALA A 10 -18.10 -12.54 25.35
N LEU A 11 -17.04 -12.76 26.14
CA LEU A 11 -15.95 -11.79 26.30
C LEU A 11 -14.83 -11.92 25.25
N THR A 12 -14.90 -12.90 24.35
CA THR A 12 -14.02 -13.02 23.18
C THR A 12 -14.74 -12.58 21.91
N VAL A 13 -15.49 -11.49 21.97
CA VAL A 13 -15.65 -10.66 20.76
C VAL A 13 -14.28 -9.99 20.58
N THR A 14 -13.33 -10.71 19.99
CA THR A 14 -12.15 -10.06 19.44
C THR A 14 -12.68 -9.02 18.47
N LEU A 15 -12.52 -7.75 18.82
CA LEU A 15 -12.65 -6.68 17.84
C LEU A 15 -11.68 -7.07 16.72
N SER A 16 -12.22 -7.57 15.61
CA SER A 16 -11.43 -7.92 14.44
C SER A 16 -10.86 -6.61 13.92
N ASN A 17 -9.66 -6.25 14.38
CA ASN A 17 -8.97 -5.08 13.89
C ASN A 17 -8.60 -5.36 12.43
N SER A 18 -9.21 -4.58 11.54
CA SER A 18 -8.96 -4.64 10.10
C SER A 18 -7.56 -4.11 9.73
N ALA A 19 -6.90 -3.40 10.64
CA ALA A 19 -5.57 -2.84 10.47
C ALA A 19 -4.46 -3.79 10.97
N ASP A 20 -3.22 -3.49 10.61
CA ASP A 20 -2.05 -4.16 11.17
C ASP A 20 -2.03 -4.01 12.71
N PRO A 21 -1.60 -5.04 13.46
CA PRO A 21 -1.51 -4.94 14.92
C PRO A 21 -0.35 -4.01 15.34
N ASP A 22 -0.53 -3.33 16.46
CA ASP A 22 0.53 -2.51 17.05
C ASP A 22 1.75 -3.38 17.44
N PRO A 23 2.98 -2.85 17.30
CA PRO A 23 4.18 -3.59 17.66
C PRO A 23 4.26 -3.80 19.19
N LEU A 24 4.73 -4.98 19.59
CA LEU A 24 4.95 -5.33 21.01
C LEU A 24 6.34 -4.95 21.54
N GLN A 25 7.20 -4.41 20.68
CA GLN A 25 8.58 -4.02 20.94
C GLN A 25 9.04 -3.05 19.85
N ASP A 26 10.16 -2.35 20.04
CA ASP A 26 10.62 -1.28 19.14
C ASP A 26 10.73 -1.69 17.67
N TYR A 27 11.18 -2.91 17.39
CA TYR A 27 11.29 -3.47 16.05
C TYR A 27 11.31 -4.99 16.06
N CYS A 28 10.86 -5.62 14.97
CA CYS A 28 10.98 -7.06 14.79
C CYS A 28 11.34 -7.41 13.34
N LEU A 29 12.62 -7.66 13.07
CA LEU A 29 13.07 -8.08 11.74
C LEU A 29 13.01 -9.61 11.66
N PRO A 30 12.08 -10.21 10.89
CA PRO A 30 11.94 -11.66 10.84
C PRO A 30 13.20 -12.32 10.28
N THR A 31 13.64 -13.40 10.91
CA THR A 31 14.74 -14.23 10.38
C THR A 31 14.23 -15.18 9.29
N GLN A 32 15.06 -15.48 8.28
CA GLN A 32 14.67 -16.41 7.21
C GLN A 32 14.35 -17.83 7.72
N ALA A 33 14.93 -18.22 8.86
CA ALA A 33 14.73 -19.54 9.44
C ALA A 33 13.35 -19.67 10.13
N GLN A 34 12.82 -18.58 10.71
CA GLN A 34 11.56 -18.59 11.44
C GLN A 34 10.88 -17.21 11.36
N GLN A 35 9.75 -17.13 10.66
CA GLN A 35 8.97 -15.89 10.48
C GLN A 35 8.50 -15.23 11.80
N HIS A 36 8.51 -15.97 12.90
CA HIS A 36 8.08 -15.50 14.23
C HIS A 36 9.24 -15.07 15.14
N GLN A 37 10.49 -15.31 14.74
CA GLN A 37 11.66 -14.88 15.50
C GLN A 37 12.25 -13.60 14.91
N CYS A 38 12.40 -12.60 15.77
CA CYS A 38 13.03 -11.33 15.43
C CYS A 38 14.57 -11.45 15.56
N LYS A 39 15.31 -10.79 14.65
CA LYS A 39 16.77 -10.70 14.69
C LYS A 39 17.24 -10.09 16.02
N SER A 40 18.17 -10.77 16.71
CA SER A 40 18.65 -10.38 18.05
C SER A 40 19.63 -9.21 18.05
N SER A 41 20.41 -9.01 16.98
CA SER A 41 21.41 -7.97 16.87
C SER A 41 21.33 -7.29 15.50
N PRO A 42 20.39 -6.34 15.30
CA PRO A 42 20.29 -5.58 14.07
C PRO A 42 21.42 -4.54 13.96
N SER A 43 21.72 -4.13 12.73
CA SER A 43 22.65 -3.05 12.40
C SER A 43 21.91 -1.90 11.70
N PRO A 44 22.48 -0.69 11.65
CA PRO A 44 21.85 0.44 10.94
C PRO A 44 21.49 0.14 9.47
N SER A 45 22.26 -0.71 8.79
CA SER A 45 21.99 -1.10 7.41
C SER A 45 20.71 -1.94 7.26
N ASP A 46 20.24 -2.60 8.32
CA ASP A 46 18.98 -3.35 8.26
C ASP A 46 17.75 -2.43 8.16
N PHE A 47 17.89 -1.14 8.49
CA PHE A 47 16.80 -0.15 8.52
C PHE A 47 16.82 0.80 7.31
N VAL A 48 17.62 0.51 6.27
CA VAL A 48 17.70 1.33 5.06
C VAL A 48 17.56 0.44 3.83
N SER A 49 16.69 0.84 2.90
CA SER A 49 16.52 0.15 1.62
C SER A 49 16.77 1.07 0.43
N ARG A 50 17.42 0.52 -0.59
CA ARG A 50 17.60 1.17 -1.90
C ARG A 50 16.69 0.59 -2.98
N VAL A 51 15.77 -0.32 -2.66
CA VAL A 51 14.88 -0.99 -3.63
C VAL A 51 14.15 0.02 -4.51
N LEU A 52 13.53 1.04 -3.92
CA LEU A 52 12.86 2.09 -4.70
C LEU A 52 13.84 2.93 -5.53
N GLY A 53 15.03 3.23 -5.02
CA GLY A 53 16.06 3.99 -5.75
C GLY A 53 16.68 3.23 -6.92
N ASN A 54 16.82 1.91 -6.78
CA ASN A 54 17.46 1.01 -7.75
C ASN A 54 16.49 0.49 -8.81
N ALA A 55 15.17 0.66 -8.62
CA ALA A 55 14.18 0.24 -9.60
C ALA A 55 14.52 0.85 -10.97
N PRO A 56 14.64 0.03 -12.03
CA PRO A 56 15.34 0.40 -13.26
C PRO A 56 14.90 1.76 -13.80
N ASN A 57 15.89 2.61 -14.10
CA ASN A 57 15.71 3.78 -14.95
C ASN A 57 15.62 3.40 -16.44
N SER A 58 15.63 2.09 -16.77
CA SER A 58 15.72 1.54 -18.11
C SER A 58 14.47 1.86 -18.92
N GLN A 59 14.45 3.07 -19.48
CA GLN A 59 13.33 3.67 -20.21
C GLN A 59 12.05 3.77 -19.34
N PRO A 60 11.23 4.82 -19.51
CA PRO A 60 9.88 4.76 -19.00
C PRO A 60 9.20 3.49 -19.50
N PRO A 61 8.38 2.82 -18.67
CA PRO A 61 7.34 2.00 -19.28
C PRO A 61 6.58 2.89 -20.27
N GLN A 62 6.27 2.39 -21.47
CA GLN A 62 5.41 3.11 -22.43
C GLN A 62 4.09 3.54 -21.76
N THR A 63 3.68 2.81 -20.73
CA THR A 63 2.45 3.04 -19.96
C THR A 63 2.78 3.37 -18.50
N TRP A 64 3.09 2.40 -17.64
CA TRP A 64 3.32 2.61 -16.21
C TRP A 64 4.16 1.49 -15.56
N ASN A 65 4.76 1.77 -14.40
CA ASN A 65 5.39 0.77 -13.54
C ASN A 65 5.31 1.20 -12.08
N ALA A 66 5.22 0.23 -11.17
CA ALA A 66 5.23 0.46 -9.74
C ALA A 66 6.23 -0.45 -9.04
N SER A 67 6.88 0.05 -7.99
CA SER A 67 7.75 -0.73 -7.10
C SER A 67 7.26 -0.57 -5.68
N LEU A 68 6.87 -1.67 -5.06
CA LEU A 68 6.42 -1.72 -3.66
C LEU A 68 7.59 -2.09 -2.74
N LEU A 69 7.75 -1.33 -1.67
CA LEU A 69 8.59 -1.65 -0.52
C LEU A 69 7.68 -2.01 0.66
N SER A 70 7.70 -3.27 1.07
CA SER A 70 6.81 -3.86 2.08
C SER A 70 7.60 -4.79 3.01
N SER A 71 6.97 -5.38 4.03
CA SER A 71 7.66 -6.33 4.90
C SER A 71 8.22 -7.56 4.16
N ALA A 72 7.68 -7.87 2.98
CA ALA A 72 8.12 -9.00 2.15
C ALA A 72 9.52 -8.81 1.55
N ASN A 73 9.94 -7.56 1.28
CA ASN A 73 11.24 -7.24 0.67
C ASN A 73 12.08 -6.24 1.47
N PHE A 74 11.56 -5.75 2.59
CA PHE A 74 12.26 -4.94 3.57
C PHE A 74 11.83 -5.33 4.98
N PRO A 75 12.53 -6.29 5.62
CA PRO A 75 12.13 -6.89 6.90
C PRO A 75 11.95 -5.88 8.05
N ALA A 76 12.58 -4.71 8.00
CA ALA A 76 12.40 -3.66 9.00
C ALA A 76 10.99 -3.07 9.03
N LEU A 77 10.18 -3.25 7.99
CA LEU A 77 8.76 -2.84 7.99
C LEU A 77 7.84 -3.82 8.73
N ASN A 78 8.34 -4.98 9.13
CA ASN A 78 7.53 -5.93 9.89
C ASN A 78 7.17 -5.35 11.26
N THR A 79 5.90 -5.48 11.65
CA THR A 79 5.23 -4.90 12.83
C THR A 79 5.08 -3.37 12.82
N MET A 80 5.53 -2.67 11.76
CA MET A 80 5.52 -1.20 11.72
C MET A 80 4.26 -0.61 11.07
N GLY A 81 3.39 -1.44 10.50
CA GLY A 81 2.13 -0.97 9.90
C GLY A 81 2.30 -0.07 8.68
N LEU A 82 3.42 -0.17 7.97
CA LEU A 82 3.75 0.75 6.88
C LEU A 82 4.34 0.06 5.66
N SER A 83 4.02 0.58 4.49
CA SER A 83 4.70 0.30 3.23
C SER A 83 4.73 1.54 2.34
N ILE A 84 5.57 1.51 1.30
CA ILE A 84 5.70 2.63 0.36
C ILE A 84 5.86 2.13 -1.07
N VAL A 85 5.19 2.79 -2.00
CA VAL A 85 5.25 2.54 -3.44
C VAL A 85 5.88 3.73 -4.15
N ARG A 86 6.68 3.45 -5.18
CA ARG A 86 7.02 4.43 -6.21
C ARG A 86 6.39 3.98 -7.52
N ALA A 87 5.45 4.75 -8.04
CA ALA A 87 4.88 4.58 -9.37
C ALA A 87 5.48 5.59 -10.34
N ARG A 88 5.75 5.18 -11.58
CA ARG A 88 6.09 6.09 -12.68
C ARG A 88 5.17 5.82 -13.86
N LEU A 89 4.72 6.89 -14.48
CA LEU A 89 3.76 6.85 -15.57
C LEU A 89 4.38 7.57 -16.78
N GLY A 90 4.34 6.92 -17.94
CA GLY A 90 4.54 7.59 -19.23
C GLY A 90 3.38 8.54 -19.53
N VAL A 91 3.50 9.36 -20.57
CA VAL A 91 2.40 10.23 -21.01
C VAL A 91 1.20 9.37 -21.40
N GLY A 92 0.02 9.65 -20.86
CA GLY A 92 -1.17 8.81 -21.04
C GLY A 92 -1.12 7.45 -20.32
N GLY A 93 -0.08 7.22 -19.51
CA GLY A 93 0.04 6.03 -18.68
C GLY A 93 -1.01 6.00 -17.59
N THR A 94 -1.45 4.81 -17.18
CA THR A 94 -2.40 4.63 -16.08
C THR A 94 -1.92 3.57 -15.12
N VAL A 95 -1.97 3.84 -13.82
CA VAL A 95 -2.11 2.74 -12.87
C VAL A 95 -3.59 2.34 -12.94
N PRO A 96 -3.90 1.14 -13.45
CA PRO A 96 -5.27 0.74 -13.74
C PRO A 96 -6.13 0.74 -12.48
N LEU A 97 -7.45 0.75 -12.66
CA LEU A 97 -8.40 0.68 -11.55
C LEU A 97 -8.06 -0.48 -10.61
N HIS A 98 -7.88 -0.21 -9.33
CA HIS A 98 -7.53 -1.20 -8.31
C HIS A 98 -7.98 -0.75 -6.92
N TYR A 99 -7.82 -1.63 -5.93
CA TYR A 99 -7.97 -1.26 -4.52
C TYR A 99 -6.99 -2.03 -3.63
N HIS A 100 -6.77 -1.47 -2.43
CA HIS A 100 -5.97 -2.07 -1.37
C HIS A 100 -6.90 -2.61 -0.27
N PRO A 101 -7.05 -3.94 -0.13
CA PRO A 101 -7.99 -4.51 0.84
C PRO A 101 -7.60 -4.24 2.30
N ARG A 102 -6.31 -3.99 2.55
CA ARG A 102 -5.77 -3.88 3.92
C ARG A 102 -5.19 -2.51 4.26
N ALA A 103 -5.15 -1.57 3.33
CA ALA A 103 -4.56 -0.25 3.59
C ALA A 103 -5.33 0.90 2.93
N SER A 104 -5.35 2.04 3.61
CA SER A 104 -5.49 3.36 2.98
C SER A 104 -4.17 3.74 2.31
N GLU A 105 -4.24 4.60 1.30
CA GLU A 105 -3.06 5.04 0.56
C GLU A 105 -3.02 6.57 0.50
N LEU A 106 -1.89 7.15 0.88
CA LEU A 106 -1.61 8.57 0.76
C LEU A 106 -0.61 8.79 -0.37
N ILE A 107 -1.08 9.37 -1.48
CA ILE A 107 -0.23 9.65 -2.64
C ILE A 107 0.34 11.06 -2.58
N TYR A 108 1.59 11.21 -3.02
CA TYR A 108 2.32 12.45 -3.21
C TYR A 108 2.85 12.51 -4.63
N ILE A 109 2.58 13.61 -5.34
CA ILE A 109 3.09 13.81 -6.69
C ILE A 109 4.51 14.39 -6.61
N ALA A 110 5.49 13.59 -7.03
CA ALA A 110 6.89 14.00 -7.02
C ALA A 110 7.32 14.69 -8.33
N GLU A 111 6.69 14.34 -9.45
CA GLU A 111 7.02 14.85 -10.79
C GLU A 111 5.79 14.72 -11.70
N GLY A 112 5.65 15.63 -12.67
CA GLY A 112 4.63 15.58 -13.70
C GLY A 112 3.23 15.97 -13.21
N GLU A 113 2.23 15.64 -14.01
CA GLU A 113 0.82 15.91 -13.73
C GLU A 113 0.06 14.58 -13.73
N VAL A 114 -0.78 14.36 -12.72
CA VAL A 114 -1.52 13.11 -12.57
C VAL A 114 -2.95 13.42 -12.18
N GLU A 115 -3.91 12.98 -12.99
CA GLU A 115 -5.28 12.82 -12.54
C GLU A 115 -5.37 11.57 -11.66
N ALA A 116 -5.87 11.71 -10.44
CA ALA A 116 -6.15 10.60 -9.55
C ALA A 116 -7.59 10.68 -9.07
N GLY A 117 -8.21 9.52 -8.86
CA GLY A 117 -9.57 9.47 -8.36
C GLY A 117 -9.93 8.14 -7.70
N PHE A 118 -10.94 8.20 -6.84
CA PHE A 118 -11.56 7.03 -6.21
C PHE A 118 -13.07 7.10 -6.30
N VAL A 119 -13.72 5.93 -6.23
CA VAL A 119 -15.18 5.79 -6.19
C VAL A 119 -15.60 5.37 -4.80
N ASP A 120 -16.53 6.12 -4.19
CA ASP A 120 -17.07 5.79 -2.87
C ASP A 120 -18.14 4.68 -2.92
N SER A 121 -18.67 4.30 -1.76
CA SER A 121 -19.71 3.28 -1.65
C SER A 121 -21.09 3.71 -2.20
N ASN A 122 -21.26 4.98 -2.54
CA ASN A 122 -22.47 5.53 -3.17
C ASN A 122 -22.32 5.62 -4.71
N ASN A 123 -21.22 5.08 -5.26
CA ASN A 123 -20.85 5.20 -6.68
C ASN A 123 -20.57 6.65 -7.13
N VAL A 124 -20.10 7.50 -6.21
CA VAL A 124 -19.67 8.87 -6.54
C VAL A 124 -18.17 8.88 -6.82
N LEU A 125 -17.80 9.45 -7.97
CA LEU A 125 -16.40 9.66 -8.34
C LEU A 125 -15.86 10.94 -7.70
N PHE A 126 -14.76 10.81 -6.96
CA PHE A 126 -13.93 11.91 -6.48
C PHE A 126 -12.62 11.89 -7.25
N ALA A 127 -12.42 12.85 -8.16
CA ALA A 127 -11.23 12.92 -9.00
C ALA A 127 -10.68 14.35 -9.08
N GLN A 128 -9.36 14.48 -9.18
CA GLN A 128 -8.66 15.76 -9.28
C GLN A 128 -7.38 15.60 -10.10
N THR A 129 -7.06 16.60 -10.92
CA THR A 129 -5.73 16.75 -11.52
C THR A 129 -4.78 17.33 -10.49
N LEU A 130 -3.73 16.57 -10.19
CA LEU A 130 -2.72 16.85 -9.17
C LEU A 130 -1.39 17.25 -9.81
N GLN A 131 -0.71 18.20 -9.19
CA GLN A 131 0.58 18.77 -9.60
C GLN A 131 1.68 18.39 -8.60
N PRO A 132 2.98 18.56 -8.93
CA PRO A 132 4.06 18.23 -8.00
C PRO A 132 3.92 18.99 -6.68
N GLY A 133 4.01 18.26 -5.56
CA GLY A 133 3.76 18.79 -4.22
C GLY A 133 2.37 18.49 -3.66
N ASP A 134 1.40 18.16 -4.52
CA ASP A 134 0.06 17.80 -4.07
C ASP A 134 0.03 16.43 -3.39
N VAL A 135 -0.89 16.30 -2.44
CA VAL A 135 -1.16 15.08 -1.68
C VAL A 135 -2.65 14.73 -1.79
N MET A 136 -2.96 13.46 -2.02
CA MET A 136 -4.33 12.96 -2.03
C MET A 136 -4.43 11.68 -1.19
N ILE A 137 -5.52 11.55 -0.43
CA ILE A 137 -5.85 10.34 0.32
C ILE A 137 -6.80 9.45 -0.48
N LEU A 138 -6.51 8.16 -0.50
CA LEU A 138 -7.32 7.11 -1.10
C LEU A 138 -7.78 6.18 0.04
N PRO A 139 -9.08 6.18 0.39
CA PRO A 139 -9.56 5.41 1.53
C PRO A 139 -9.40 3.90 1.33
N LYS A 140 -9.14 3.18 2.43
CA LYS A 140 -9.00 1.73 2.45
C LYS A 140 -10.12 1.00 1.73
N GLY A 141 -9.74 0.08 0.84
CA GLY A 141 -10.68 -0.76 0.10
C GLY A 141 -11.48 -0.06 -1.01
N MET A 142 -11.29 1.25 -1.22
CA MET A 142 -11.99 1.96 -2.31
C MET A 142 -11.28 1.73 -3.64
N LEU A 143 -12.07 1.53 -4.70
CA LEU A 143 -11.57 1.47 -6.07
C LEU A 143 -11.02 2.84 -6.47
N HIS A 144 -9.80 2.86 -6.97
CA HIS A 144 -9.12 4.08 -7.38
C HIS A 144 -8.16 3.85 -8.55
N TYR A 145 -7.73 4.95 -9.17
CA TYR A 145 -6.84 4.94 -10.32
C TYR A 145 -5.90 6.15 -10.29
N GLN A 146 -4.84 6.08 -11.09
CA GLN A 146 -4.02 7.23 -11.45
C GLN A 146 -3.82 7.25 -12.96
N TYR A 147 -3.84 8.43 -13.56
CA TYR A 147 -3.68 8.66 -14.99
C TYR A 147 -2.77 9.87 -15.21
N ASN A 148 -1.73 9.70 -16.01
CA ASN A 148 -0.86 10.82 -16.39
C ASN A 148 -1.52 11.63 -17.51
N SER A 149 -2.21 12.71 -17.12
CA SER A 149 -2.87 13.68 -18.01
C SER A 149 -1.91 14.70 -18.62
N GLY A 150 -0.67 14.76 -18.11
CA GLY A 150 0.33 15.73 -18.52
C GLY A 150 1.00 15.42 -19.87
N SER A 151 1.86 16.35 -20.28
CA SER A 151 2.69 16.23 -21.50
C SER A 151 4.09 15.65 -21.25
N SER A 152 4.41 15.35 -19.98
CA SER A 152 5.67 14.74 -19.56
C SER A 152 5.41 13.49 -18.73
N ARG A 153 6.47 12.81 -18.33
CA ARG A 153 6.39 11.68 -17.40
C ARG A 153 5.97 12.18 -16.02
N ALA A 154 5.36 11.29 -15.25
CA ALA A 154 4.98 11.54 -13.87
C ALA A 154 5.56 10.50 -12.91
N THR A 155 5.85 10.93 -11.68
CA THR A 155 6.29 10.08 -10.58
C THR A 155 5.38 10.30 -9.38
N VAL A 156 4.80 9.23 -8.87
CA VAL A 156 3.94 9.23 -7.67
C VAL A 156 4.63 8.40 -6.58
N LEU A 157 4.69 8.94 -5.38
CA LEU A 157 5.06 8.19 -4.17
C LEU A 157 3.80 7.94 -3.37
N ALA A 158 3.61 6.72 -2.88
CA ALA A 158 2.43 6.38 -2.11
C ALA A 158 2.80 5.69 -0.81
N SER A 159 2.36 6.23 0.32
CA SER A 159 2.50 5.62 1.64
C SER A 159 1.22 4.87 1.99
N LEU A 160 1.35 3.63 2.47
CA LEU A 160 0.21 2.80 2.84
C LEU A 160 0.31 2.42 4.31
N ASP A 161 -0.82 2.47 5.02
CA ASP A 161 -0.96 2.16 6.46
C ASP A 161 -1.04 0.64 6.76
N SER A 162 -0.29 -0.16 5.98
CA SER A 162 -0.07 -1.58 6.27
C SER A 162 1.29 -2.01 5.73
N GLN A 163 1.95 -2.91 6.45
CA GLN A 163 3.17 -3.60 6.02
C GLN A 163 2.91 -4.55 4.84
N SER A 164 1.66 -4.94 4.62
CA SER A 164 1.21 -5.80 3.53
C SER A 164 -0.15 -5.34 2.99
N PRO A 165 -0.20 -4.26 2.20
CA PRO A 165 -1.46 -3.64 1.79
C PRO A 165 -2.31 -4.55 0.88
N GLY A 166 -1.65 -5.40 0.09
CA GLY A 166 -2.28 -6.18 -0.98
C GLY A 166 -2.75 -5.30 -2.13
N ILE A 167 -3.00 -5.87 -3.29
CA ILE A 167 -3.56 -5.16 -4.43
C ILE A 167 -4.55 -6.07 -5.13
N VAL A 168 -5.71 -5.52 -5.49
CA VAL A 168 -6.72 -6.25 -6.27
C VAL A 168 -7.09 -5.44 -7.49
N LEU A 169 -6.88 -6.05 -8.65
CA LEU A 169 -7.30 -5.54 -9.95
C LEU A 169 -8.67 -6.16 -10.28
N PRO A 170 -9.70 -5.36 -10.61
CA PRO A 170 -10.95 -5.89 -11.18
C PRO A 170 -10.63 -6.67 -12.46
N GLY A 171 -10.68 -8.01 -12.36
CA GLY A 171 -10.30 -8.92 -13.45
C GLY A 171 -11.50 -9.38 -14.30
N PRO A 172 -11.27 -10.26 -15.30
CA PRO A 172 -12.32 -10.80 -16.17
C PRO A 172 -13.47 -11.50 -15.43
N GLY A 173 -13.21 -12.02 -14.21
CA GLY A 173 -14.24 -12.61 -13.35
C GLY A 173 -15.36 -11.63 -12.96
N VAL A 174 -15.12 -10.32 -13.04
CA VAL A 174 -16.15 -9.28 -12.88
C VAL A 174 -17.15 -9.31 -14.05
N PHE A 175 -16.70 -9.74 -15.24
CA PHE A 175 -17.50 -9.81 -16.47
C PHE A 175 -17.96 -11.24 -16.81
N GLY A 176 -17.83 -12.18 -15.88
CA GLY A 176 -18.47 -13.50 -15.97
C GLY A 176 -17.70 -14.60 -16.73
N SER A 177 -16.39 -14.44 -16.94
CA SER A 177 -15.45 -15.41 -17.58
C SER A 177 -15.88 -15.98 -18.93
#